data_AF-A0A397VA72-F1
#
_entry.id   AF-A0A397VA72-F1
#
_cell.length_a   1.000
_cell.length_b   1.000
_cell.length_c   1.000
_cell.angle_alpha   90.00
_cell.angle_beta   90.00
_cell.angle_gamma   90.00
#
_symmetry.space_group_name_H-M   'P 1'
#
loop_
_entity.id
_entity.type
_entity.pdbx_description
1 polymer ?
#
loop_
_entity_poly.entity_id
_entity_poly.type
_entity_poly.pdbx_seq_one_letter_code
_entity_poly.pdbx_strand_id
1 'polypeptide(L)'
;MEKTSSSTTKFVEVPRFDVTHATEAEIIDKVHKLCVEQGIPLVLENYHLKNEFDAELFTKEWIQRNCGDQEIAARDVNNILDEQMKLSDYLDYVEKVSKGTKPVQQMLYAKDVTCPTAWKDYIGSFLPSYFRYNGNNDLMSNLTPDLRAENLMIYIGVGGTNTPLHKDMCSSFGHNIMVYADPDSWSTWYMVARDDKEKMSALVQALGQNVDLENYYVPIDILEKADFTVYHTKQQVGDFVMVPSECCHEVINAGSCTIKVSWNRITPYSAYLGVTGAVPSYQRVLRPETYQMKRLVFESLSKWAEAISANLRYSSADNSSPSLDFVTRIENAPGRDLRTEYKLLIVAYKYIIEQEWVSNYYWNDGVHFPLTPDNKSHMSCDFCHCDLWNRHVHCYDCVTEAGVNYDICLNCYANGRACSHLMQIRKGRNMKRLRDVYICAKNTFERKFEKDDDLTDLNDLMNDSEATLAYIRWKKADDGEDMVIEKFFCTFYCNIYI
;
A
#
# COMPACT_ATOMS: atom_id res chain seq x y z
N MET A 1 -22.69 -25.96 34.38
CA MET A 1 -23.49 -25.06 33.53
C MET A 1 -23.25 -23.63 34.02
N GLU A 2 -22.09 -23.07 33.65
CA GLU A 2 -21.85 -21.65 33.79
C GLU A 2 -22.38 -20.97 32.52
N LYS A 3 -23.25 -19.98 32.72
CA LYS A 3 -23.80 -19.15 31.66
C LYS A 3 -22.65 -18.33 31.07
N THR A 4 -22.17 -18.75 29.91
CA THR A 4 -21.33 -17.93 29.03
C THR A 4 -22.10 -16.64 28.70
N SER A 5 -21.50 -15.51 29.10
CA SER A 5 -22.01 -14.18 28.80
C SER A 5 -22.24 -14.01 27.30
N SER A 6 -23.41 -13.52 26.91
CA SER A 6 -23.67 -13.12 25.53
C SER A 6 -22.70 -12.00 25.16
N SER A 7 -21.71 -12.32 24.33
CA SER A 7 -20.91 -11.32 23.62
C SER A 7 -21.81 -10.63 22.62
N THR A 8 -22.47 -9.55 23.02
CA THR A 8 -23.14 -8.64 22.09
C THR A 8 -22.07 -7.92 21.29
N THR A 9 -22.08 -8.13 19.98
CA THR A 9 -21.27 -7.36 19.03
C THR A 9 -21.49 -5.87 19.23
N LYS A 10 -20.40 -5.10 19.11
CA LYS A 10 -20.40 -3.66 19.30
C LYS A 10 -20.28 -2.99 17.94
N PHE A 11 -21.40 -2.85 17.23
CA PHE A 11 -21.46 -1.88 16.15
C PHE A 11 -21.36 -0.49 16.76
N VAL A 12 -20.33 0.25 16.34
CA VAL A 12 -20.02 1.59 16.84
C VAL A 12 -19.98 2.53 15.65
N GLU A 13 -20.52 3.73 15.78
CA GLU A 13 -20.40 4.73 14.72
C GLU A 13 -18.92 5.13 14.57
N VAL A 14 -18.41 5.24 13.34
CA VAL A 14 -17.09 5.82 13.10
C VAL A 14 -17.06 7.22 13.70
N PRO A 15 -16.03 7.60 14.48
CA PRO A 15 -15.87 8.97 14.95
C PRO A 15 -16.01 9.97 13.80
N ARG A 16 -16.83 11.01 13.98
CA ARG A 16 -17.05 12.07 12.99
C ARG A 16 -16.53 13.40 13.53
N PHE A 17 -15.98 14.23 12.65
CA PHE A 17 -15.45 15.55 12.99
C PHE A 17 -15.86 16.58 11.93
N ASP A 18 -16.70 17.53 12.32
CA ASP A 18 -17.18 18.61 11.46
C ASP A 18 -16.05 19.59 11.13
N VAL A 19 -15.72 19.70 9.85
CA VAL A 19 -14.62 20.56 9.40
C VAL A 19 -15.04 21.98 9.06
N THR A 20 -16.33 22.31 9.07
CA THR A 20 -16.88 23.56 8.52
C THR A 20 -16.19 24.80 9.08
N HIS A 21 -15.86 24.78 10.38
CA HIS A 21 -15.18 25.88 11.08
C HIS A 21 -13.82 25.47 11.67
N ALA A 22 -13.35 24.26 11.38
CA ALA A 22 -12.08 23.76 11.90
C ALA A 22 -10.90 24.29 11.06
N THR A 23 -9.84 24.68 11.77
CA THR A 23 -8.54 25.00 11.17
C THR A 23 -7.86 23.75 10.65
N GLU A 24 -6.89 23.90 9.74
CA GLU A 24 -6.11 22.76 9.24
C GLU A 24 -5.37 22.03 10.36
N ALA A 25 -4.84 22.77 11.35
CA ALA A 25 -4.13 22.17 12.48
C ALA A 25 -5.03 21.27 13.34
N GLU A 26 -6.26 21.69 13.61
CA GLU A 26 -7.24 20.88 14.36
C GLU A 26 -7.65 19.62 13.59
N ILE A 27 -7.84 19.73 12.28
CA ILE A 27 -8.14 18.60 11.41
C ILE A 27 -6.99 17.58 11.45
N ILE A 28 -5.75 18.05 11.29
CA ILE A 28 -4.57 17.17 11.26
C ILE A 28 -4.32 16.53 12.63
N ASP A 29 -4.47 17.26 13.74
CA ASP A 29 -4.36 16.71 15.09
C ASP A 29 -5.37 15.58 15.32
N LYS A 30 -6.63 15.78 14.89
CA LYS A 30 -7.68 14.77 14.99
C LYS A 30 -7.35 13.51 14.20
N VAL A 31 -6.86 13.67 12.97
CA VAL A 31 -6.42 12.56 12.11
C VAL A 31 -5.23 11.83 12.73
N HIS A 32 -4.24 12.56 13.25
CA HIS A 32 -3.06 11.95 13.87
C HIS A 32 -3.47 11.10 15.08
N LYS A 33 -4.24 11.67 15.99
CA LYS A 33 -4.68 11.00 17.21
C LYS A 33 -5.51 9.74 16.96
N LEU A 34 -6.46 9.79 16.03
CA LEU A 34 -7.37 8.65 15.79
C LEU A 34 -6.80 7.67 14.77
N CYS A 35 -6.40 8.16 13.60
CA CYS A 35 -6.02 7.28 12.50
C CYS A 35 -4.56 6.81 12.62
N VAL A 36 -3.63 7.69 13.01
CA VAL A 36 -2.20 7.33 13.04
C VAL A 36 -1.85 6.60 14.33
N GLU A 37 -2.14 7.22 15.49
CA GLU A 37 -1.79 6.65 16.79
C GLU A 37 -2.67 5.45 17.14
N GLN A 38 -4.00 5.62 17.09
CA GLN A 38 -4.96 4.61 17.56
C GLN A 38 -5.39 3.62 16.47
N GLY A 39 -5.16 3.90 15.18
CA GLY A 39 -5.59 3.01 14.10
C GLY A 39 -7.12 2.89 13.96
N ILE A 40 -7.87 3.91 14.44
CA ILE A 40 -9.33 3.97 14.41
C ILE A 40 -9.76 4.86 13.22
N PRO A 41 -10.74 4.42 12.39
CA PRO A 41 -11.22 5.23 11.27
C PRO A 41 -11.87 6.53 11.73
N LEU A 42 -11.94 7.51 10.82
CA LEU A 42 -12.50 8.84 11.08
C LEU A 42 -13.23 9.35 9.84
N VAL A 43 -14.38 9.98 10.04
CA VAL A 43 -15.04 10.77 9.00
C VAL A 43 -14.79 12.26 9.31
N LEU A 44 -14.15 12.95 8.37
CA LEU A 44 -14.14 14.40 8.34
C LEU A 44 -15.36 14.85 7.53
N GLU A 45 -16.40 15.31 8.22
CA GLU A 45 -17.70 15.59 7.60
C GLU A 45 -17.81 17.05 7.14
N ASN A 46 -18.74 17.30 6.22
CA ASN A 46 -19.10 18.64 5.74
C ASN A 46 -18.01 19.42 4.98
N TYR A 47 -17.05 18.74 4.33
CA TYR A 47 -16.09 19.46 3.47
C TYR A 47 -16.79 20.28 2.38
N HIS A 48 -17.87 19.74 1.80
CA HIS A 48 -18.65 20.42 0.77
C HIS A 48 -19.33 21.72 1.23
N LEU A 49 -19.44 21.96 2.56
CA LEU A 49 -19.98 23.20 3.12
C LEU A 49 -18.92 24.29 3.29
N LYS A 50 -17.62 23.98 3.11
CA LYS A 50 -16.58 25.00 3.05
C LYS A 50 -16.77 25.86 1.82
N ASN A 51 -16.52 27.17 1.98
CA ASN A 51 -16.48 28.09 0.85
C ASN A 51 -15.58 27.50 -0.24
N GLU A 52 -16.00 27.59 -1.51
CA GLU A 52 -15.25 27.13 -2.70
C GLU A 52 -15.46 25.67 -3.14
N PHE A 53 -16.37 24.88 -2.52
CA PHE A 53 -16.72 23.56 -3.08
C PHE A 53 -17.39 23.68 -4.47
N ASP A 54 -16.74 23.15 -5.51
CA ASP A 54 -17.21 23.20 -6.90
C ASP A 54 -18.06 21.96 -7.21
N ALA A 55 -19.35 22.04 -6.87
CA ALA A 55 -20.29 20.96 -7.13
C ALA A 55 -20.52 20.71 -8.64
N GLU A 56 -20.31 21.70 -9.51
CA GLU A 56 -20.55 21.56 -10.96
C GLU A 56 -19.48 20.68 -11.63
N LEU A 57 -18.25 20.72 -11.09
CA LEU A 57 -17.14 19.86 -11.51
C LEU A 57 -17.45 18.38 -11.29
N PHE A 58 -18.13 18.05 -10.19
CA PHE A 58 -18.35 16.67 -9.74
C PHE A 58 -19.72 16.10 -10.16
N THR A 59 -20.09 16.24 -11.42
CA THR A 59 -21.39 15.75 -11.93
C THR A 59 -21.24 14.60 -12.93
N LYS A 60 -22.27 13.73 -13.01
CA LYS A 60 -22.36 12.69 -14.06
C LYS A 60 -22.25 13.31 -15.45
N GLU A 61 -22.91 14.46 -15.65
CA GLU A 61 -22.91 15.19 -16.92
C GLU A 61 -21.53 15.74 -17.27
N TRP A 62 -20.74 16.15 -16.28
CA TRP A 62 -19.36 16.58 -16.51
C TRP A 62 -18.50 15.39 -16.94
N ILE A 63 -18.60 14.24 -16.26
CA ILE A 63 -17.87 13.02 -16.65
C ILE A 63 -18.28 12.60 -18.07
N GLN A 64 -19.57 12.54 -18.37
CA GLN A 64 -20.08 12.17 -19.69
C GLN A 64 -19.47 13.04 -20.79
N ARG A 65 -19.41 14.36 -20.58
CA ARG A 65 -18.92 15.33 -21.57
C ARG A 65 -17.40 15.31 -21.75
N ASN A 66 -16.65 15.09 -20.68
CA ASN A 66 -15.19 15.29 -20.69
C ASN A 66 -14.40 13.98 -20.69
N CYS A 67 -14.99 12.89 -20.22
CA CYS A 67 -14.33 11.60 -20.01
C CYS A 67 -15.11 10.41 -20.57
N GLY A 68 -16.22 10.65 -21.29
CA GLY A 68 -17.11 9.59 -21.78
C GLY A 68 -16.45 8.55 -22.69
N ASP A 69 -15.38 8.91 -23.41
CA ASP A 69 -14.62 8.01 -24.28
C ASP A 69 -13.55 7.18 -23.55
N GLN A 70 -13.35 7.39 -22.25
CA GLN A 70 -12.43 6.57 -21.46
C GLN A 70 -12.93 5.12 -21.41
N GLU A 71 -12.06 4.17 -21.77
CA GLU A 71 -12.31 2.75 -21.57
C GLU A 71 -12.13 2.39 -20.09
N ILE A 72 -13.08 1.65 -19.54
CA ILE A 72 -13.10 1.21 -18.15
C ILE A 72 -13.41 -0.30 -18.06
N ALA A 73 -13.01 -0.89 -16.94
CA ALA A 73 -13.37 -2.25 -16.55
C ALA A 73 -14.46 -2.20 -15.48
N ALA A 74 -15.74 -2.30 -15.86
CA ALA A 74 -16.85 -2.31 -14.92
C ALA A 74 -17.04 -3.72 -14.34
N ARG A 75 -17.00 -3.86 -13.01
CA ARG A 75 -17.14 -5.14 -12.30
C ARG A 75 -18.61 -5.52 -12.17
N ASP A 76 -19.01 -6.69 -12.66
CA ASP A 76 -20.28 -7.29 -12.27
C ASP A 76 -20.13 -7.92 -10.88
N VAL A 77 -20.74 -7.31 -9.86
CA VAL A 77 -20.58 -7.78 -8.47
C VAL A 77 -21.26 -9.12 -8.19
N ASN A 78 -22.12 -9.60 -9.11
CA ASN A 78 -22.79 -10.90 -8.96
C ASN A 78 -21.88 -12.09 -9.28
N ASN A 79 -20.95 -11.94 -10.23
CA ASN A 79 -20.06 -13.01 -10.70
C ASN A 79 -18.57 -12.65 -10.61
N ILE A 80 -18.25 -11.42 -10.20
CA ILE A 80 -16.89 -10.90 -9.97
C ILE A 80 -16.09 -10.80 -11.30
N LEU A 81 -16.74 -10.76 -12.46
CA LEU A 81 -16.09 -10.55 -13.75
C LEU A 81 -16.09 -9.07 -14.16
N ASP A 82 -15.03 -8.62 -14.83
CA ASP A 82 -14.97 -7.30 -15.46
C ASP A 82 -15.55 -7.31 -16.87
N GLU A 83 -16.27 -6.25 -17.20
CA GLU A 83 -16.68 -5.91 -18.54
C GLU A 83 -15.98 -4.65 -19.02
N GLN A 84 -15.31 -4.76 -20.17
CA GLN A 84 -14.71 -3.60 -20.82
C GLN A 84 -15.80 -2.80 -21.52
N MET A 85 -15.88 -1.51 -21.23
CA MET A 85 -16.83 -0.59 -21.87
C MET A 85 -16.35 0.86 -21.75
N LYS A 86 -16.98 1.75 -22.53
CA LYS A 86 -16.79 3.17 -22.36
C LYS A 86 -17.46 3.67 -21.08
N LEU A 87 -16.85 4.68 -20.46
CA LEU A 87 -17.42 5.35 -19.29
C LEU A 87 -18.80 5.97 -19.60
N SER A 88 -19.01 6.45 -20.82
CA SER A 88 -20.31 6.93 -21.30
C SER A 88 -21.39 5.84 -21.32
N ASP A 89 -21.06 4.63 -21.80
CA ASP A 89 -21.99 3.49 -21.82
C ASP A 89 -22.34 3.04 -20.39
N TYR A 90 -21.36 3.10 -19.48
CA TYR A 90 -21.59 2.84 -18.06
C TYR A 90 -22.53 3.87 -17.42
N LEU A 91 -22.35 5.17 -17.70
CA LEU A 91 -23.24 6.22 -17.18
C LEU A 91 -24.67 6.09 -17.71
N ASP A 92 -24.84 5.70 -18.98
CA ASP A 92 -26.15 5.36 -19.55
C ASP A 92 -26.78 4.15 -18.85
N TYR A 93 -25.98 3.16 -18.46
CA TYR A 93 -26.42 2.03 -17.64
C TYR A 93 -26.89 2.49 -16.26
N VAL A 94 -26.11 3.33 -15.57
CA VAL A 94 -26.48 3.90 -14.25
C VAL A 94 -27.83 4.59 -14.35
N GLU A 95 -28.05 5.44 -15.36
CA GLU A 95 -29.29 6.17 -15.53
C GLU A 95 -30.51 5.24 -15.75
N LYS A 96 -30.32 4.16 -16.51
CA LYS A 96 -31.38 3.16 -16.75
C LYS A 96 -31.74 2.36 -15.49
N VAL A 97 -30.74 2.00 -14.69
CA VAL A 97 -30.93 1.29 -13.41
C VAL A 97 -31.63 2.20 -12.41
N SER A 98 -31.18 3.44 -12.26
CA SER A 98 -31.78 4.43 -11.36
C SER A 98 -33.26 4.71 -11.68
N LYS A 99 -33.64 4.68 -12.96
CA LYS A 99 -35.04 4.83 -13.39
C LYS A 99 -35.89 3.55 -13.29
N GLY A 100 -35.30 2.43 -12.85
CA GLY A 100 -35.97 1.12 -12.80
C GLY A 100 -36.34 0.55 -14.18
N THR A 101 -35.74 1.10 -15.26
CA THR A 101 -36.08 0.74 -16.64
C THR A 101 -35.32 -0.49 -17.17
N LYS A 102 -34.33 -0.97 -16.41
CA LYS A 102 -33.57 -2.19 -16.72
C LYS A 102 -33.77 -3.19 -15.57
N PRO A 103 -34.29 -4.41 -15.83
CA PRO A 103 -34.23 -5.48 -14.84
C PRO A 103 -32.76 -5.78 -14.54
N VAL A 104 -32.39 -5.74 -13.26
CA VAL A 104 -31.00 -5.91 -12.82
C VAL A 104 -30.63 -7.39 -12.86
N GLN A 105 -30.45 -7.92 -14.06
CA GLN A 105 -29.83 -9.24 -14.27
C GLN A 105 -28.32 -9.21 -13.95
N GLN A 106 -27.74 -8.01 -14.07
CA GLN A 106 -26.34 -7.73 -13.92
C GLN A 106 -26.16 -6.49 -13.05
N MET A 107 -25.18 -6.52 -12.14
CA MET A 107 -24.94 -5.42 -11.22
C MET A 107 -23.52 -4.87 -11.42
N LEU A 108 -23.39 -3.95 -12.38
CA LEU A 108 -22.10 -3.34 -12.73
C LEU A 108 -21.68 -2.25 -11.75
N TYR A 109 -20.38 -2.24 -11.43
CA TYR A 109 -19.70 -1.26 -10.62
C TYR A 109 -18.44 -0.74 -11.33
N ALA A 110 -18.41 0.54 -11.68
CA ALA A 110 -17.21 1.20 -12.17
C ALA A 110 -16.30 1.54 -10.98
N LYS A 111 -15.38 0.62 -10.67
CA LYS A 111 -14.32 0.79 -9.68
C LYS A 111 -12.99 1.08 -10.37
N ASP A 112 -12.05 1.67 -9.65
CA ASP A 112 -10.68 1.90 -10.12
C ASP A 112 -10.58 2.68 -11.45
N VAL A 113 -11.55 3.57 -11.71
CA VAL A 113 -11.55 4.42 -12.91
C VAL A 113 -10.52 5.52 -12.72
N THR A 114 -9.65 5.75 -13.71
CA THR A 114 -8.66 6.84 -13.67
C THR A 114 -9.31 8.17 -13.33
N CYS A 115 -8.78 8.85 -12.31
CA CYS A 115 -9.30 10.16 -11.91
C CYS A 115 -8.94 11.24 -12.93
N PRO A 116 -9.92 12.00 -13.46
CA PRO A 116 -9.64 13.09 -14.39
C PRO A 116 -8.69 14.14 -13.79
N THR A 117 -7.76 14.66 -14.60
CA THR A 117 -6.77 15.65 -14.15
C THR A 117 -7.44 16.87 -13.49
N ALA A 118 -8.56 17.36 -14.02
CA ALA A 118 -9.29 18.48 -13.43
C ALA A 118 -9.76 18.19 -11.99
N TRP A 119 -10.24 16.96 -11.73
CA TRP A 119 -10.68 16.54 -10.40
C TRP A 119 -9.50 16.36 -9.46
N LYS A 120 -8.43 15.72 -9.94
CA LYS A 120 -7.16 15.59 -9.20
C LYS A 120 -6.61 16.93 -8.75
N ASP A 121 -6.53 17.88 -9.67
CA ASP A 121 -5.96 19.21 -9.40
C ASP A 121 -6.85 19.98 -8.42
N TYR A 122 -8.16 19.95 -8.63
CA TYR A 122 -9.13 20.57 -7.72
C TYR A 122 -9.01 20.00 -6.31
N ILE A 123 -9.11 18.68 -6.14
CA ILE A 123 -9.01 18.02 -4.83
C ILE A 123 -7.67 18.33 -4.15
N GLY A 124 -6.58 18.35 -4.93
CA GLY A 124 -5.25 18.69 -4.43
C GLY A 124 -5.08 20.13 -3.96
N SER A 125 -5.92 21.06 -4.46
CA SER A 125 -5.98 22.46 -4.00
C SER A 125 -7.00 22.71 -2.89
N PHE A 126 -8.11 21.99 -2.91
CA PHE A 126 -9.24 22.20 -2.01
C PHE A 126 -9.01 21.58 -0.63
N LEU A 127 -8.37 20.41 -0.57
CA LEU A 127 -8.05 19.76 0.69
C LEU A 127 -6.72 20.29 1.27
N PRO A 128 -6.56 20.24 2.61
CA PRO A 128 -5.28 20.57 3.24
C PRO A 128 -4.13 19.80 2.59
N SER A 129 -3.00 20.49 2.38
CA SER A 129 -1.81 19.91 1.72
C SER A 129 -1.30 18.62 2.37
N TYR A 130 -1.67 18.40 3.64
CA TYR A 130 -1.48 17.15 4.37
C TYR A 130 -2.02 15.92 3.61
N PHE A 131 -3.20 16.01 3.01
CA PHE A 131 -3.88 14.89 2.35
C PHE A 131 -3.52 14.74 0.87
N ARG A 132 -2.81 15.71 0.29
CA ARG A 132 -2.57 15.78 -1.15
C ARG A 132 -1.92 14.50 -1.70
N TYR A 133 -2.53 13.92 -2.74
CA TYR A 133 -1.98 12.81 -3.51
C TYR A 133 -0.58 13.15 -4.04
N ASN A 134 0.41 12.28 -3.83
CA ASN A 134 1.83 12.53 -4.13
C ASN A 134 2.36 13.86 -3.55
N GLY A 135 1.81 14.31 -2.40
CA GLY A 135 2.25 15.48 -1.67
C GLY A 135 3.44 15.20 -0.74
N ASN A 136 3.85 16.23 0.03
CA ASN A 136 5.03 16.16 0.91
C ASN A 136 4.89 15.20 2.11
N ASN A 137 3.65 14.73 2.38
CA ASN A 137 3.36 13.76 3.44
C ASN A 137 3.24 12.33 2.88
N ASP A 138 3.53 12.14 1.60
CA ASP A 138 3.50 10.86 0.91
C ASP A 138 4.91 10.48 0.46
N LEU A 139 5.43 9.36 0.95
CA LEU A 139 6.73 8.84 0.53
C LEU A 139 6.74 8.52 -0.97
N MET A 140 5.58 8.24 -1.59
CA MET A 140 5.50 8.00 -3.05
C MET A 140 6.06 9.19 -3.85
N SER A 141 5.95 10.40 -3.31
CA SER A 141 6.53 11.62 -3.91
C SER A 141 8.07 11.58 -4.02
N ASN A 142 8.75 10.73 -3.23
CA ASN A 142 10.19 10.51 -3.30
C ASN A 142 10.60 9.66 -4.51
N LEU A 143 9.68 8.96 -5.17
CA LEU A 143 9.98 8.28 -6.43
C LEU A 143 9.92 9.26 -7.61
N THR A 144 10.66 8.93 -8.68
CA THR A 144 10.50 9.61 -9.98
C THR A 144 9.10 9.36 -10.52
N PRO A 145 8.49 10.29 -11.28
CA PRO A 145 7.12 10.14 -11.77
C PRO A 145 6.82 8.80 -12.43
N ASP A 146 7.74 8.29 -13.27
CA ASP A 146 7.60 7.01 -13.98
C ASP A 146 7.50 5.78 -13.06
N LEU A 147 7.91 5.90 -11.79
CA LEU A 147 7.93 4.83 -10.81
C LEU A 147 6.81 4.92 -9.76
N ARG A 148 6.02 6.00 -9.79
CA ARG A 148 4.92 6.18 -8.83
C ARG A 148 3.76 5.30 -9.22
N ALA A 149 3.22 4.56 -8.27
CA ALA A 149 1.98 3.84 -8.48
C ALA A 149 0.84 4.84 -8.72
N GLU A 150 0.04 4.60 -9.75
CA GLU A 150 -1.23 5.31 -9.92
C GLU A 150 -2.26 4.73 -8.96
N ASN A 151 -2.69 5.53 -7.98
CA ASN A 151 -3.69 5.09 -7.00
C ASN A 151 -4.79 6.12 -6.74
N LEU A 152 -4.82 7.23 -7.48
CA LEU A 152 -5.91 8.21 -7.41
C LEU A 152 -6.99 7.83 -8.42
N MET A 153 -8.07 7.27 -7.92
CA MET A 153 -9.16 6.69 -8.72
C MET A 153 -10.51 7.31 -8.37
N ILE A 154 -11.47 7.18 -9.29
CA ILE A 154 -12.88 7.45 -9.04
C ILE A 154 -13.67 6.14 -9.03
N TYR A 155 -14.72 6.14 -8.23
CA TYR A 155 -15.63 5.02 -8.07
C TYR A 155 -17.04 5.51 -8.26
N ILE A 156 -17.75 4.94 -9.23
CA ILE A 156 -19.12 5.32 -9.57
C ILE A 156 -20.01 4.11 -9.29
N GLY A 157 -20.82 4.16 -8.23
CA GLY A 157 -21.60 3.02 -7.75
C GLY A 157 -23.09 3.30 -7.70
N VAL A 158 -23.89 2.29 -8.05
CA VAL A 158 -25.35 2.28 -7.87
C VAL A 158 -25.72 1.39 -6.68
N GLY A 159 -26.94 1.53 -6.16
CA GLY A 159 -27.44 0.72 -5.05
C GLY A 159 -27.23 -0.78 -5.26
N GLY A 160 -26.60 -1.45 -4.29
CA GLY A 160 -26.31 -2.89 -4.32
C GLY A 160 -24.89 -3.24 -4.80
N THR A 161 -24.15 -2.31 -5.42
CA THR A 161 -22.73 -2.54 -5.69
C THR A 161 -21.89 -2.39 -4.42
N ASN A 162 -20.79 -3.13 -4.34
CA ASN A 162 -19.93 -3.14 -3.17
C ASN A 162 -18.44 -3.24 -3.53
N THR A 163 -17.60 -2.77 -2.60
CA THR A 163 -16.18 -3.09 -2.54
C THR A 163 -16.01 -4.17 -1.46
N PRO A 164 -15.53 -5.37 -1.81
CA PRO A 164 -15.30 -6.45 -0.86
C PRO A 164 -14.38 -6.07 0.29
N LEU A 165 -14.36 -6.90 1.34
CA LEU A 165 -13.47 -6.71 2.47
C LEU A 165 -12.01 -6.76 2.03
N HIS A 166 -11.26 -5.74 2.45
CA HIS A 166 -9.83 -5.65 2.19
C HIS A 166 -9.11 -4.79 3.24
N LYS A 167 -7.78 -4.74 3.11
CA LYS A 167 -6.92 -3.71 3.70
C LYS A 167 -6.30 -2.94 2.53
N ASP A 168 -6.10 -1.65 2.70
CA ASP A 168 -5.44 -0.84 1.68
C ASP A 168 -4.04 -1.38 1.32
N MET A 169 -3.70 -1.28 0.02
CA MET A 169 -2.44 -1.79 -0.55
C MET A 169 -1.23 -1.37 0.28
N CYS A 170 -0.35 -2.34 0.57
CA CYS A 170 0.93 -2.14 1.25
C CYS A 170 0.82 -1.42 2.61
N SER A 171 -0.26 -1.67 3.35
CA SER A 171 -0.58 -1.01 4.62
C SER A 171 -0.70 0.51 4.50
N SER A 172 -0.99 1.03 3.30
CA SER A 172 -1.13 2.47 3.10
C SER A 172 -2.30 3.08 3.87
N PHE A 173 -2.26 4.40 4.05
CA PHE A 173 -3.42 5.14 4.56
C PHE A 173 -4.36 5.44 3.40
N GLY A 174 -5.62 5.04 3.52
CA GLY A 174 -6.66 5.32 2.53
C GLY A 174 -7.40 6.62 2.79
N HIS A 175 -7.74 7.29 1.70
CA HIS A 175 -8.49 8.52 1.66
C HIS A 175 -9.66 8.31 0.70
N ASN A 176 -10.88 8.61 1.12
CA ASN A 176 -12.06 8.50 0.27
C ASN A 176 -13.04 9.65 0.52
N ILE A 177 -13.23 10.53 -0.44
CA ILE A 177 -14.20 11.64 -0.36
C ILE A 177 -15.36 11.39 -1.32
N MET A 178 -16.58 11.44 -0.82
CA MET A 178 -17.77 11.41 -1.67
C MET A 178 -18.01 12.80 -2.25
N VAL A 179 -17.90 12.92 -3.57
CA VAL A 179 -18.01 14.20 -4.28
C VAL A 179 -19.38 14.38 -4.93
N TYR A 180 -20.12 13.29 -5.12
CA TYR A 180 -21.45 13.30 -5.71
C TYR A 180 -22.31 12.18 -5.12
N ALA A 181 -23.60 12.48 -4.95
CA ALA A 181 -24.65 11.49 -4.74
C ALA A 181 -25.96 12.01 -5.34
N ASP A 182 -26.71 11.12 -5.99
CA ASP A 182 -28.11 11.40 -6.30
C ASP A 182 -28.92 11.54 -4.98
N PRO A 183 -30.11 12.16 -5.00
CA PRO A 183 -30.99 12.19 -3.83
C PRO A 183 -31.20 10.79 -3.23
N ASP A 184 -31.24 10.71 -1.89
CA ASP A 184 -31.38 9.46 -1.15
C ASP A 184 -30.32 8.39 -1.49
N SER A 185 -29.11 8.80 -1.91
CA SER A 185 -27.98 7.92 -2.20
C SER A 185 -26.81 8.13 -1.21
N TRP A 186 -26.11 7.05 -0.87
CA TRP A 186 -24.99 7.07 0.08
C TRP A 186 -24.12 5.82 -0.05
N SER A 187 -23.00 5.78 0.68
CA SER A 187 -22.23 4.54 0.87
C SER A 187 -22.21 4.17 2.36
N THR A 188 -22.41 2.91 2.68
CA THR A 188 -22.24 2.38 4.03
C THR A 188 -20.89 1.68 4.12
N TRP A 189 -20.09 2.05 5.11
CA TRP A 189 -18.80 1.45 5.40
C TRP A 189 -18.93 0.55 6.64
N TYR A 190 -18.28 -0.61 6.61
CA TYR A 190 -18.00 -1.43 7.78
C TYR A 190 -16.49 -1.57 7.90
N MET A 191 -15.95 -1.29 9.10
CA MET A 191 -14.52 -1.12 9.31
C MET A 191 -14.10 -1.75 10.64
N VAL A 192 -12.92 -2.37 10.67
CA VAL A 192 -12.29 -2.89 11.89
C VAL A 192 -10.97 -2.16 12.07
N ALA A 193 -10.77 -1.60 13.26
CA ALA A 193 -9.56 -0.86 13.59
C ALA A 193 -8.31 -1.73 13.47
N ARG A 194 -7.16 -1.10 13.21
CA ARG A 194 -5.85 -1.76 13.01
C ARG A 194 -5.56 -2.83 14.06
N ASP A 195 -5.78 -2.51 15.33
CA ASP A 195 -5.38 -3.39 16.45
C ASP A 195 -6.28 -4.65 16.56
N ASP A 196 -7.46 -4.64 15.91
CA ASP A 196 -8.37 -5.80 15.81
C ASP A 196 -8.30 -6.52 14.44
N LYS A 197 -7.39 -6.11 13.53
CA LYS A 197 -7.27 -6.69 12.17
C LYS A 197 -7.09 -8.21 12.15
N GLU A 198 -6.39 -8.77 13.14
CA GLU A 198 -6.13 -10.21 13.24
C GLU A 198 -7.41 -10.97 13.63
N LYS A 199 -8.30 -10.35 14.40
CA LYS A 199 -9.60 -10.94 14.73
C LYS A 199 -10.49 -11.00 13.49
N MET A 200 -10.49 -9.93 12.70
CA MET A 200 -11.19 -9.92 11.42
C MET A 200 -10.62 -10.96 10.46
N SER A 201 -9.30 -11.06 10.37
CA SER A 201 -8.61 -12.06 9.55
C SER A 201 -8.95 -13.49 9.98
N ALA A 202 -8.98 -13.76 11.29
CA ALA A 202 -9.38 -15.05 11.84
C ALA A 202 -10.85 -15.39 11.56
N LEU A 203 -11.76 -14.42 11.69
CA LEU A 203 -13.18 -14.59 11.35
C LEU A 203 -13.35 -15.00 9.88
N VAL A 204 -12.68 -14.28 8.97
CA VAL A 204 -12.77 -14.54 7.53
C VAL A 204 -12.09 -15.86 7.16
N GLN A 205 -10.98 -16.21 7.82
CA GLN A 205 -10.33 -17.50 7.66
C GLN A 205 -11.23 -18.67 8.10
N ALA A 206 -11.98 -18.52 9.19
CA ALA A 206 -12.96 -19.52 9.65
C ALA A 206 -14.10 -19.74 8.63
N LEU A 207 -14.33 -18.78 7.74
CA LEU A 207 -15.27 -18.87 6.62
C LEU A 207 -14.62 -19.43 5.33
N GLY A 208 -13.36 -19.85 5.39
CA GLY A 208 -12.61 -20.35 4.23
C GLY A 208 -12.15 -19.26 3.27
N GLN A 209 -12.10 -18.00 3.73
CA GLN A 209 -11.78 -16.82 2.93
C GLN A 209 -10.47 -16.19 3.39
N ASN A 210 -9.96 -15.21 2.65
CA ASN A 210 -8.75 -14.47 3.01
C ASN A 210 -8.90 -12.98 2.70
N VAL A 211 -8.68 -12.14 3.71
CA VAL A 211 -8.81 -10.66 3.61
C VAL A 211 -7.90 -10.09 2.52
N ASP A 212 -6.72 -10.67 2.31
CA ASP A 212 -5.75 -10.16 1.34
C ASP A 212 -6.14 -10.48 -0.12
N LEU A 213 -7.16 -11.31 -0.37
CA LEU A 213 -7.62 -11.64 -1.74
C LEU A 213 -8.71 -10.69 -2.29
N GLU A 214 -9.30 -9.85 -1.43
CA GLU A 214 -10.27 -8.82 -1.84
C GLU A 214 -11.47 -9.32 -2.65
N ASN A 215 -11.88 -10.57 -2.40
CA ASN A 215 -12.89 -11.27 -3.19
C ASN A 215 -14.10 -11.73 -2.34
N TYR A 216 -14.17 -11.31 -1.08
CA TYR A 216 -15.21 -11.72 -0.16
C TYR A 216 -15.83 -10.51 0.55
N TYR A 217 -17.15 -10.43 0.50
CA TYR A 217 -17.95 -9.47 1.25
C TYR A 217 -18.49 -10.18 2.49
N VAL A 218 -18.26 -9.62 3.69
CA VAL A 218 -18.71 -10.26 4.94
C VAL A 218 -20.17 -9.88 5.20
N PRO A 219 -21.10 -10.85 5.25
CA PRO A 219 -22.48 -10.54 5.54
C PRO A 219 -22.64 -9.83 6.88
N ILE A 220 -23.54 -8.83 6.92
CA ILE A 220 -23.77 -8.03 8.12
C ILE A 220 -24.17 -8.90 9.31
N ASP A 221 -24.95 -9.96 9.10
CA ASP A 221 -25.38 -10.87 10.17
C ASP A 221 -24.23 -11.71 10.75
N ILE A 222 -23.11 -11.82 10.04
CA ILE A 222 -21.86 -12.40 10.53
C ILE A 222 -21.07 -11.34 11.32
N LEU A 223 -20.96 -10.12 10.80
CA LEU A 223 -20.36 -9.00 11.51
C LEU A 223 -21.06 -8.73 12.85
N GLU A 224 -22.40 -8.80 12.88
CA GLU A 224 -23.28 -8.68 14.06
C GLU A 224 -23.09 -9.76 15.13
N LYS A 225 -22.30 -10.81 14.84
CA LYS A 225 -21.97 -11.88 15.78
C LYS A 225 -20.49 -11.85 16.19
N ALA A 226 -19.69 -10.94 15.62
CA ALA A 226 -18.28 -10.80 15.94
C ALA A 226 -18.06 -10.39 17.41
N ASP A 227 -17.00 -10.90 18.03
CA ASP A 227 -16.62 -10.60 19.41
C ASP A 227 -15.70 -9.36 19.54
N PHE A 228 -15.57 -8.59 18.46
CA PHE A 228 -14.82 -7.35 18.36
C PHE A 228 -15.68 -6.19 17.88
N THR A 229 -15.12 -4.98 17.95
CA THR A 229 -15.82 -3.76 17.52
C THR A 229 -15.82 -3.68 16.01
N VAL A 230 -17.00 -3.48 15.41
CA VAL A 230 -17.14 -3.13 14.00
C VAL A 230 -17.60 -1.68 13.95
N TYR A 231 -16.76 -0.82 13.40
CA TYR A 231 -17.12 0.56 13.14
C TYR A 231 -17.97 0.61 11.87
N HIS A 232 -19.01 1.43 11.88
CA HIS A 232 -19.84 1.64 10.70
C HIS A 232 -20.14 3.11 10.51
N THR A 233 -20.37 3.53 9.26
CA THR A 233 -20.83 4.88 8.99
C THR A 233 -21.55 4.99 7.65
N LYS A 234 -22.45 5.97 7.57
CA LYS A 234 -23.08 6.41 6.33
C LYS A 234 -22.30 7.60 5.77
N GLN A 235 -21.63 7.39 4.64
CA GLN A 235 -20.89 8.43 3.92
C GLN A 235 -21.83 9.17 2.96
N GLN A 236 -21.87 10.50 3.09
CA GLN A 236 -22.62 11.43 2.25
C GLN A 236 -21.68 12.40 1.50
N VAL A 237 -22.23 13.24 0.60
CA VAL A 237 -21.43 14.23 -0.13
C VAL A 237 -20.62 15.10 0.84
N GLY A 238 -19.34 15.30 0.54
CA GLY A 238 -18.36 16.01 1.36
C GLY A 238 -17.92 15.27 2.62
N ASP A 239 -18.37 14.05 2.88
CA ASP A 239 -17.74 13.20 3.89
C ASP A 239 -16.43 12.65 3.34
N PHE A 240 -15.35 12.99 4.04
CA PHE A 240 -14.01 12.52 3.75
C PHE A 240 -13.61 11.44 4.76
N VAL A 241 -13.72 10.19 4.34
CA VAL A 241 -13.41 9.00 5.14
C VAL A 241 -11.90 8.76 5.14
N MET A 242 -11.35 8.67 6.34
CA MET A 242 -9.96 8.31 6.63
C MET A 242 -9.89 6.84 6.98
N VAL A 243 -9.11 6.09 6.21
CA VAL A 243 -8.85 4.66 6.45
C VAL A 243 -7.45 4.52 7.02
N PRO A 244 -7.31 4.14 8.30
CA PRO A 244 -6.01 3.91 8.92
C PRO A 244 -5.25 2.77 8.26
N SER A 245 -3.93 2.80 8.39
CA SER A 245 -3.05 1.69 8.01
C SER A 245 -3.52 0.36 8.61
N GLU A 246 -3.67 -0.66 7.76
CA GLU A 246 -4.16 -2.02 8.08
C GLU A 246 -5.58 -2.12 8.63
N CYS A 247 -6.39 -1.05 8.54
CA CYS A 247 -7.82 -1.12 8.81
C CYS A 247 -8.51 -2.04 7.79
N CYS A 248 -9.17 -3.09 8.27
CA CYS A 248 -9.99 -3.94 7.41
C CYS A 248 -11.32 -3.23 7.14
N HIS A 249 -11.74 -3.15 5.89
CA HIS A 249 -12.98 -2.45 5.57
C HIS A 249 -13.66 -2.98 4.30
N GLU A 250 -14.98 -2.81 4.26
CA GLU A 250 -15.85 -3.09 3.12
C GLU A 250 -16.88 -1.97 2.95
N VAL A 251 -17.37 -1.78 1.72
CA VAL A 251 -18.23 -0.64 1.37
C VAL A 251 -19.40 -1.10 0.51
N ILE A 252 -20.61 -0.67 0.82
CA ILE A 252 -21.80 -0.90 -0.01
C ILE A 252 -22.38 0.44 -0.46
N ASN A 253 -22.72 0.55 -1.74
CA ASN A 253 -23.43 1.71 -2.28
C ASN A 253 -24.95 1.50 -2.15
N ALA A 254 -25.66 2.59 -1.85
CA ALA A 254 -27.11 2.63 -1.72
C ALA A 254 -27.67 3.82 -2.52
N GLY A 255 -28.93 3.67 -2.96
CA GLY A 255 -29.61 4.67 -3.78
C GLY A 255 -29.27 4.55 -5.28
N SER A 256 -29.43 5.66 -5.99
CA SER A 256 -29.33 5.70 -7.45
C SER A 256 -27.90 5.79 -7.95
N CYS A 257 -27.11 6.75 -7.45
CA CYS A 257 -25.70 6.89 -7.83
C CYS A 257 -24.91 7.59 -6.73
N THR A 258 -23.67 7.14 -6.55
CA THR A 258 -22.65 7.80 -5.74
C THR A 258 -21.35 7.87 -6.53
N ILE A 259 -20.60 8.96 -6.38
CA ILE A 259 -19.25 9.11 -6.93
C ILE A 259 -18.29 9.49 -5.83
N LYS A 260 -17.20 8.73 -5.73
CA LYS A 260 -16.15 8.92 -4.73
C LYS A 260 -14.81 9.11 -5.43
N VAL A 261 -13.98 10.00 -4.91
CA VAL A 261 -12.56 10.12 -5.26
C VAL A 261 -11.77 9.47 -4.13
N SER A 262 -10.89 8.52 -4.49
CA SER A 262 -10.09 7.77 -3.52
C SER A 262 -8.62 7.74 -3.91
N TRP A 263 -7.73 7.82 -2.92
CA TRP A 263 -6.30 7.56 -3.11
C TRP A 263 -5.69 7.06 -1.82
N ASN A 264 -4.44 6.58 -1.92
CA ASN A 264 -3.67 6.20 -0.77
C ASN A 264 -2.44 7.08 -0.58
N ARG A 265 -1.92 7.08 0.65
CA ARG A 265 -0.68 7.75 1.04
C ARG A 265 0.20 6.79 1.81
N ILE A 266 1.49 6.77 1.47
CA ILE A 266 2.49 6.03 2.25
C ILE A 266 3.22 7.00 3.19
N THR A 267 3.15 6.75 4.48
CA THR A 267 3.97 7.38 5.52
C THR A 267 5.11 6.45 5.95
N PRO A 268 6.14 6.95 6.66
CA PRO A 268 7.17 6.11 7.29
C PRO A 268 6.61 4.96 8.14
N TYR A 269 5.54 5.23 8.89
CA TYR A 269 4.86 4.22 9.70
C TYR A 269 4.20 3.13 8.84
N SER A 270 3.39 3.50 7.84
CA SER A 270 2.80 2.51 6.93
C SER A 270 3.85 1.77 6.11
N ALA A 271 4.98 2.42 5.78
CA ALA A 271 6.05 1.76 5.04
C ALA A 271 6.72 0.66 5.86
N TYR A 272 6.96 0.92 7.15
CA TYR A 272 7.43 -0.10 8.08
C TYR A 272 6.45 -1.28 8.19
N LEU A 273 5.16 -1.03 8.40
CA LEU A 273 4.14 -2.08 8.45
C LEU A 273 4.01 -2.83 7.12
N GLY A 274 4.11 -2.11 6.01
CA GLY A 274 4.06 -2.65 4.66
C GLY A 274 5.16 -3.67 4.42
N VAL A 275 6.42 -3.30 4.67
CA VAL A 275 7.56 -4.19 4.39
C VAL A 275 7.67 -5.35 5.38
N THR A 276 7.29 -5.15 6.64
CA THR A 276 7.44 -6.19 7.69
C THR A 276 6.22 -7.12 7.80
N GLY A 277 5.05 -6.69 7.32
CA GLY A 277 3.79 -7.42 7.49
C GLY A 277 3.03 -7.66 6.18
N ALA A 278 2.56 -6.60 5.52
CA ALA A 278 1.66 -6.74 4.37
C ALA A 278 2.33 -7.39 3.16
N VAL A 279 3.52 -6.93 2.75
CA VAL A 279 4.25 -7.50 1.60
C VAL A 279 4.58 -8.99 1.81
N PRO A 280 5.12 -9.42 2.97
CA PRO A 280 5.25 -10.86 3.26
C PRO A 280 3.94 -11.64 3.21
N SER A 281 2.82 -11.02 3.58
CA SER A 281 1.49 -11.65 3.49
C SER A 281 1.05 -11.83 2.04
N TYR A 282 1.26 -10.81 1.20
CA TYR A 282 0.97 -10.87 -0.23
C TYR A 282 1.74 -11.98 -0.93
N GLN A 283 3.02 -12.17 -0.59
CA GLN A 283 3.84 -13.27 -1.12
C GLN A 283 3.25 -14.66 -0.84
N ARG A 284 2.59 -14.84 0.31
CA ARG A 284 1.97 -16.13 0.68
C ARG A 284 0.70 -16.43 -0.09
N VAL A 285 -0.04 -15.40 -0.50
CA VAL A 285 -1.32 -15.52 -1.22
C VAL A 285 -1.21 -15.17 -2.70
N LEU A 286 0.02 -14.96 -3.20
CA LEU A 286 0.32 -14.59 -4.58
C LEU A 286 -0.37 -13.29 -5.01
N ARG A 287 -0.53 -12.34 -4.09
CA ARG A 287 -1.06 -11.01 -4.40
C ARG A 287 0.07 -10.13 -4.96
N PRO A 288 -0.12 -9.49 -6.12
CA PRO A 288 0.83 -8.51 -6.63
C PRO A 288 1.02 -7.34 -5.66
N GLU A 289 2.26 -6.87 -5.54
CA GLU A 289 2.59 -5.65 -4.80
C GLU A 289 2.78 -4.50 -5.79
N THR A 290 1.88 -3.51 -5.80
CA THR A 290 1.88 -2.44 -6.83
C THR A 290 2.71 -1.21 -6.46
N TYR A 291 3.14 -1.04 -5.20
CA TYR A 291 3.77 0.20 -4.71
C TYR A 291 5.29 0.18 -4.64
N GLN A 292 5.94 -0.95 -5.00
CA GLN A 292 7.41 -1.09 -5.01
C GLN A 292 8.04 -0.67 -3.67
N MET A 293 7.52 -1.20 -2.55
CA MET A 293 7.83 -0.74 -1.19
C MET A 293 9.32 -0.78 -0.87
N LYS A 294 10.05 -1.80 -1.37
CA LYS A 294 11.51 -1.88 -1.19
C LYS A 294 12.23 -0.69 -1.81
N ARG A 295 11.88 -0.33 -3.05
CA ARG A 295 12.41 0.83 -3.75
C ARG A 295 12.02 2.12 -3.06
N LEU A 296 10.74 2.24 -2.68
CA LEU A 296 10.17 3.39 -2.00
C LEU A 296 10.91 3.72 -0.69
N VAL A 297 11.13 2.73 0.15
CA VAL A 297 11.87 2.88 1.42
C VAL A 297 13.32 3.26 1.16
N PHE A 298 14.00 2.60 0.22
CA PHE A 298 15.39 2.92 -0.13
C PHE A 298 15.58 4.36 -0.61
N GLU A 299 14.75 4.81 -1.57
CA GLU A 299 14.84 6.15 -2.14
C GLU A 299 14.47 7.22 -1.11
N SER A 300 13.44 6.94 -0.29
CA SER A 300 13.03 7.83 0.80
C SER A 300 14.14 7.97 1.85
N LEU A 301 14.69 6.85 2.35
CA LEU A 301 15.75 6.88 3.35
C LEU A 301 17.00 7.62 2.84
N SER A 302 17.39 7.36 1.60
CA SER A 302 18.56 8.01 0.99
C SER A 302 18.39 9.53 0.92
N LYS A 303 17.22 10.00 0.44
CA LYS A 303 16.90 11.42 0.36
C LYS A 303 16.84 12.10 1.73
N TRP A 304 16.24 11.42 2.73
CA TRP A 304 16.14 11.95 4.08
C TRP A 304 17.52 12.03 4.75
N ALA A 305 18.33 10.99 4.64
CA ALA A 305 19.69 10.96 5.19
C ALA A 305 20.57 12.06 4.58
N GLU A 306 20.46 12.31 3.27
CA GLU A 306 21.15 13.40 2.59
C GLU A 306 20.66 14.77 3.08
N ALA A 307 19.33 14.98 3.15
CA ALA A 307 18.76 16.25 3.57
C ALA A 307 19.10 16.59 5.04
N ILE A 308 19.01 15.62 5.95
CA ILE A 308 19.39 15.79 7.36
C ILE A 308 20.90 16.00 7.49
N SER A 309 21.73 15.27 6.75
CA SER A 309 23.18 15.48 6.74
C SER A 309 23.55 16.87 6.25
N ALA A 310 22.86 17.39 5.23
CA ALA A 310 23.06 18.76 4.75
C ALA A 310 22.64 19.79 5.82
N ASN A 311 21.47 19.61 6.45
CA ASN A 311 20.99 20.45 7.55
C ASN A 311 22.02 20.54 8.70
N LEU A 312 22.66 19.42 9.07
CA LEU A 312 23.70 19.40 10.11
C LEU A 312 25.00 20.12 9.72
N ARG A 313 25.32 20.21 8.42
CA ARG A 313 26.54 20.87 7.93
C ARG A 313 26.37 22.38 7.77
N TYR A 314 25.17 22.84 7.45
CA TYR A 314 24.87 24.23 7.08
C TYR A 314 23.98 24.91 8.11
N SER A 315 24.40 24.96 9.39
CA SER A 315 23.61 25.57 10.48
C SER A 315 23.67 27.11 10.54
N SER A 316 24.36 27.78 9.62
CA SER A 316 24.49 29.24 9.64
C SER A 316 25.02 29.79 8.31
N ALA A 317 24.13 30.25 7.41
CA ALA A 317 24.33 31.44 6.54
C ALA A 317 23.41 31.50 5.31
N ASP A 318 22.80 30.39 4.86
CA ASP A 318 22.01 30.41 3.61
C ASP A 318 20.74 29.55 3.71
N ASN A 319 19.62 30.22 4.00
CA ASN A 319 18.29 29.59 4.14
C ASN A 319 17.67 29.15 2.80
N SER A 320 18.40 29.22 1.68
CA SER A 320 17.85 28.97 0.34
C SER A 320 18.00 27.53 -0.18
N SER A 321 18.61 26.61 0.58
CA SER A 321 18.79 25.22 0.14
C SER A 321 17.49 24.38 0.23
N PRO A 322 17.07 23.68 -0.85
CA PRO A 322 15.90 22.79 -0.84
C PRO A 322 15.94 21.70 0.25
N SER A 323 17.15 21.22 0.58
CA SER A 323 17.35 20.19 1.61
C SER A 323 17.10 20.72 3.03
N LEU A 324 17.41 21.99 3.29
CA LEU A 324 17.16 22.65 4.56
C LEU A 324 15.65 22.90 4.77
N ASP A 325 14.98 23.34 3.70
CA ASP A 325 13.53 23.53 3.64
C ASP A 325 12.77 22.21 3.86
N PHE A 326 13.24 21.07 3.35
CA PHE A 326 12.64 19.76 3.63
C PHE A 326 12.62 19.42 5.13
N VAL A 327 13.78 19.46 5.80
CA VAL A 327 13.90 19.10 7.22
C VAL A 327 13.04 20.03 8.08
N THR A 328 13.13 21.33 7.81
CA THR A 328 12.37 22.37 8.52
C THR A 328 10.86 22.17 8.35
N ARG A 329 10.40 21.80 7.15
CA ARG A 329 8.99 21.52 6.90
C ARG A 329 8.48 20.30 7.67
N ILE A 330 9.26 19.23 7.78
CA ILE A 330 8.84 18.06 8.57
C ILE A 330 8.80 18.42 10.06
N GLU A 331 9.85 19.06 10.59
CA GLU A 331 9.93 19.43 12.01
C GLU A 331 8.79 20.38 12.44
N ASN A 332 8.29 21.21 11.53
CA ASN A 332 7.19 22.15 11.80
C ASN A 332 5.81 21.65 11.32
N ALA A 333 5.74 20.49 10.66
CA ALA A 333 4.47 19.99 10.14
C ALA A 333 3.63 19.39 11.28
N PRO A 334 2.33 19.77 11.40
CA PRO A 334 1.46 19.19 12.42
C PRO A 334 1.36 17.66 12.29
N GLY A 335 1.44 16.95 13.43
CA GLY A 335 1.35 15.50 13.48
C GLY A 335 2.51 14.77 12.79
N ARG A 336 3.68 15.41 12.67
CA ARG A 336 4.92 14.78 12.18
C ARG A 336 5.97 14.77 13.28
N ASP A 337 6.73 13.68 13.36
CA ASP A 337 7.88 13.56 14.25
C ASP A 337 9.06 13.03 13.45
N LEU A 338 9.98 13.93 13.09
CA LEU A 338 11.15 13.59 12.28
C LEU A 338 12.00 12.49 12.93
N ARG A 339 12.16 12.48 14.26
CA ARG A 339 12.96 11.47 14.95
C ARG A 339 12.29 10.11 14.79
N THR A 340 11.03 9.99 15.18
CA THR A 340 10.30 8.71 15.11
C THR A 340 10.17 8.21 13.67
N GLU A 341 9.83 9.09 12.73
CA GLU A 341 9.67 8.74 11.32
C GLU A 341 10.98 8.32 10.65
N TYR A 342 12.08 9.02 10.92
CA TYR A 342 13.37 8.65 10.36
C TYR A 342 13.88 7.33 10.96
N LYS A 343 13.66 7.09 12.25
CA LYS A 343 13.92 5.78 12.89
C LYS A 343 13.14 4.66 12.19
N LEU A 344 11.83 4.85 11.95
CA LEU A 344 10.99 3.86 11.26
C LEU A 344 11.51 3.52 9.86
N LEU A 345 11.96 4.51 9.09
CA LEU A 345 12.57 4.26 7.77
C LEU A 345 13.88 3.46 7.87
N ILE A 346 14.73 3.75 8.86
CA ILE A 346 15.97 3.00 9.08
C ILE A 346 15.66 1.54 9.42
N VAL A 347 14.69 1.30 10.31
CA VAL A 347 14.27 -0.05 10.70
C VAL A 347 13.62 -0.80 9.53
N ALA A 348 12.73 -0.15 8.78
CA ALA A 348 12.14 -0.72 7.56
C ALA A 348 13.23 -1.11 6.54
N TYR A 349 14.23 -0.26 6.35
CA TYR A 349 15.34 -0.53 5.43
C TYR A 349 16.27 -1.65 5.91
N LYS A 350 16.49 -1.77 7.22
CA LYS A 350 17.21 -2.90 7.82
C LYS A 350 16.55 -4.23 7.44
N TYR A 351 15.24 -4.32 7.60
CA TYR A 351 14.46 -5.51 7.23
C TYR A 351 14.60 -5.83 5.73
N ILE A 352 14.60 -4.80 4.87
CA ILE A 352 14.85 -4.97 3.43
C ILE A 352 16.27 -5.53 3.18
N ILE A 353 17.30 -4.97 3.84
CA ILE A 353 18.68 -5.45 3.70
C ILE A 353 18.79 -6.94 4.07
N GLU A 354 18.12 -7.37 5.14
CA GLU A 354 18.08 -8.77 5.58
C GLU A 354 17.44 -9.67 4.52
N GLN A 355 16.34 -9.23 3.90
CA GLN A 355 15.71 -9.97 2.80
C GLN A 355 16.55 -10.04 1.53
N GLU A 356 17.35 -9.01 1.27
CA GLU A 356 18.27 -8.97 0.12
C GLU A 356 19.59 -9.69 0.42
N TRP A 357 19.81 -10.13 1.65
CA TRP A 357 21.06 -10.73 2.09
C TRP A 357 21.19 -12.19 1.64
N VAL A 358 22.39 -12.55 1.20
CA VAL A 358 22.78 -13.92 0.87
C VAL A 358 24.12 -14.18 1.57
N SER A 359 24.16 -15.13 2.51
CA SER A 359 25.41 -15.51 3.21
C SER A 359 26.26 -16.44 2.34
N ASN A 360 27.59 -16.25 2.32
CA ASN A 360 28.60 -17.32 2.24
C ASN A 360 30.03 -16.74 2.40
N TYR A 361 30.95 -17.59 2.83
CA TYR A 361 32.41 -17.41 2.87
C TYR A 361 33.05 -17.14 1.48
N TYR A 362 32.32 -17.43 0.40
CA TYR A 362 32.77 -17.24 -1.00
C TYR A 362 32.34 -15.90 -1.63
N TRP A 363 31.48 -15.10 -0.98
CA TRP A 363 31.01 -13.82 -1.52
C TRP A 363 31.95 -12.67 -1.13
N ASN A 364 33.18 -12.71 -1.62
CA ASN A 364 34.01 -11.52 -1.66
C ASN A 364 33.54 -10.60 -2.79
N ASP A 365 33.90 -9.31 -2.73
CA ASP A 365 33.61 -8.29 -3.76
C ASP A 365 34.10 -8.68 -5.18
N GLY A 366 34.83 -9.79 -5.33
CA GLY A 366 35.30 -10.36 -6.60
C GLY A 366 34.32 -11.27 -7.34
N VAL A 367 33.14 -11.59 -6.78
CA VAL A 367 32.12 -12.35 -7.51
C VAL A 367 31.27 -11.42 -8.37
N HIS A 368 31.26 -11.66 -9.68
CA HIS A 368 30.42 -10.92 -10.61
C HIS A 368 28.98 -11.45 -10.55
N PHE A 369 28.00 -10.53 -10.52
CA PHE A 369 26.60 -10.87 -10.73
C PHE A 369 26.12 -10.05 -11.92
N PRO A 370 25.46 -10.68 -12.90
CA PRO A 370 24.83 -9.96 -13.97
C PRO A 370 23.95 -8.85 -13.41
N LEU A 371 24.10 -7.65 -13.96
CA LEU A 371 23.25 -6.54 -13.57
C LEU A 371 21.82 -6.85 -14.00
N THR A 372 20.89 -6.64 -13.09
CA THR A 372 19.50 -6.39 -13.47
C THR A 372 19.50 -5.16 -14.37
N PRO A 373 18.96 -5.22 -15.59
CA PRO A 373 18.84 -4.02 -16.42
C PRO A 373 18.06 -3.00 -15.60
N ASP A 374 18.55 -1.75 -15.54
CA ASP A 374 17.78 -0.67 -14.91
C ASP A 374 16.58 -0.38 -15.79
N ASN A 375 15.53 -1.18 -15.62
CA ASN A 375 14.27 -0.90 -16.24
C ASN A 375 13.59 0.17 -15.40
N LYS A 376 13.14 1.23 -16.08
CA LYS A 376 12.26 2.23 -15.48
C LYS A 376 10.88 1.66 -15.14
N SER A 377 10.66 0.36 -15.35
CA SER A 377 9.41 -0.35 -15.12
C SER A 377 9.53 -1.29 -13.93
N HIS A 378 8.42 -1.53 -13.24
CA HIS A 378 8.30 -2.55 -12.20
C HIS A 378 8.63 -3.96 -12.77
N MET A 379 9.42 -4.74 -12.02
CA MET A 379 9.59 -6.17 -12.27
C MET A 379 8.89 -6.95 -11.16
N SER A 380 8.26 -8.06 -11.52
CA SER A 380 7.54 -8.89 -10.55
C SER A 380 8.07 -10.32 -10.58
N CYS A 381 7.99 -10.99 -9.44
CA CYS A 381 8.30 -12.40 -9.31
C CYS A 381 7.27 -13.22 -10.10
N ASP A 382 7.72 -14.09 -11.00
CA ASP A 382 6.83 -14.94 -11.81
C ASP A 382 6.05 -15.97 -10.97
N PHE A 383 6.41 -16.15 -9.70
CA PHE A 383 5.67 -17.03 -8.78
C PHE A 383 4.73 -16.27 -7.86
N CYS A 384 5.21 -15.29 -7.09
CA CYS A 384 4.40 -14.61 -6.07
C CYS A 384 3.89 -13.23 -6.48
N HIS A 385 4.28 -12.74 -7.66
CA HIS A 385 3.91 -11.43 -8.21
C HIS A 385 4.35 -10.20 -7.39
N CYS A 386 5.11 -10.37 -6.31
CA CYS A 386 5.69 -9.25 -5.57
C CYS A 386 6.91 -8.65 -6.29
N ASP A 387 7.26 -7.42 -5.93
CA ASP A 387 8.29 -6.60 -6.57
C ASP A 387 9.69 -7.22 -6.49
N LEU A 388 10.41 -7.18 -7.62
CA LEU A 388 11.82 -7.55 -7.75
C LEU A 388 12.69 -6.30 -7.82
N TRP A 389 13.00 -5.73 -6.65
CA TRP A 389 13.73 -4.46 -6.57
C TRP A 389 15.23 -4.55 -6.88
N ASN A 390 15.96 -5.45 -6.22
CA ASN A 390 17.43 -5.47 -6.27
C ASN A 390 18.00 -6.83 -6.63
N ARG A 391 17.84 -7.85 -5.80
CA ARG A 391 18.30 -9.21 -6.09
C ARG A 391 17.14 -10.15 -6.40
N HIS A 392 17.33 -10.96 -7.44
CA HIS A 392 16.41 -12.01 -7.84
C HIS A 392 17.20 -13.12 -8.54
N VAL A 393 16.56 -14.26 -8.72
CA VAL A 393 17.11 -15.43 -9.40
C VAL A 393 16.45 -15.52 -10.77
N HIS A 394 17.27 -15.56 -11.81
CA HIS A 394 16.89 -15.47 -13.21
C HIS A 394 17.24 -16.76 -13.94
N CYS A 395 16.33 -17.24 -14.79
CA CYS A 395 16.58 -18.34 -15.71
C CYS A 395 16.48 -17.86 -17.17
N TYR A 396 17.52 -18.13 -17.95
CA TYR A 396 17.58 -17.79 -19.39
C TYR A 396 16.92 -18.84 -20.31
N ASP A 397 16.66 -20.04 -19.79
CA ASP A 397 16.17 -21.17 -20.59
C ASP A 397 14.64 -21.32 -20.52
N CYS A 398 13.99 -20.69 -19.53
CA CYS A 398 12.55 -20.74 -19.38
C CYS A 398 11.83 -19.83 -20.39
N VAL A 399 10.70 -20.32 -20.88
CA VAL A 399 9.70 -19.51 -21.59
C VAL A 399 8.46 -19.46 -20.71
N THR A 400 8.08 -18.27 -20.28
CA THR A 400 6.91 -17.98 -19.47
C THR A 400 5.81 -17.34 -20.33
N GLU A 401 4.60 -17.22 -19.80
CA GLU A 401 3.53 -16.48 -20.48
C GLU A 401 3.89 -15.00 -20.69
N ALA A 402 4.74 -14.44 -19.82
CA ALA A 402 5.22 -13.06 -19.88
C ALA A 402 6.39 -12.86 -20.85
N GLY A 403 7.03 -13.93 -21.34
CA GLY A 403 8.09 -13.84 -22.34
C GLY A 403 9.15 -14.94 -22.24
N VAL A 404 10.32 -14.66 -22.81
CA VAL A 404 11.53 -15.45 -22.56
C VAL A 404 12.14 -14.96 -21.25
N ASN A 405 12.46 -15.90 -20.35
CA ASN A 405 12.99 -15.76 -18.99
C ASN A 405 11.98 -16.02 -17.86
N TYR A 406 12.50 -16.53 -16.73
CA TYR A 406 11.78 -16.78 -15.49
C TYR A 406 12.52 -16.15 -14.31
N ASP A 407 11.88 -15.19 -13.63
CA ASP A 407 12.42 -14.33 -12.59
C ASP A 407 11.74 -14.58 -11.24
N ILE A 408 12.54 -14.93 -10.24
CA ILE A 408 12.05 -15.37 -8.93
C ILE A 408 12.71 -14.58 -7.80
N CYS A 409 11.90 -14.10 -6.86
CA CYS A 409 12.42 -13.39 -5.69
C CYS A 409 13.21 -14.34 -4.77
N LEU A 410 14.15 -13.79 -3.99
CA LEU A 410 14.98 -14.58 -3.09
C LEU A 410 14.18 -15.40 -2.08
N ASN A 411 13.03 -14.87 -1.60
CA ASN A 411 12.18 -15.59 -0.66
C ASN A 411 11.49 -16.81 -1.30
N CYS A 412 10.93 -16.67 -2.51
CA CYS A 412 10.37 -17.81 -3.24
C CYS A 412 11.44 -18.86 -3.50
N TYR A 413 12.64 -18.43 -3.93
CA TYR A 413 13.76 -19.33 -4.17
C TYR A 413 14.21 -20.07 -2.89
N ALA A 414 14.34 -19.36 -1.77
CA ALA A 414 14.66 -19.92 -0.46
C ALA A 414 13.65 -20.99 0.01
N ASN A 415 12.38 -20.83 -0.35
CA ASN A 415 11.31 -21.78 -0.08
C ASN A 415 11.23 -22.91 -1.14
N GLY A 416 12.27 -23.09 -1.96
CA GLY A 416 12.37 -24.16 -2.95
C GLY A 416 11.61 -23.90 -4.26
N ARG A 417 11.16 -22.68 -4.52
CA ARG A 417 10.53 -22.33 -5.81
C ARG A 417 11.62 -22.02 -6.84
N ALA A 418 11.78 -22.89 -7.82
CA ALA A 418 12.72 -22.75 -8.91
C ALA A 418 12.27 -23.58 -10.13
N CYS A 419 12.82 -23.29 -11.29
CA CYS A 419 12.68 -24.16 -12.46
C CYS A 419 13.75 -25.29 -12.45
N SER A 420 13.70 -26.18 -13.43
CA SER A 420 14.67 -27.28 -13.57
C SER A 420 16.01 -26.86 -14.19
N HIS A 421 16.09 -25.69 -14.80
CA HIS A 421 17.28 -25.19 -15.47
C HIS A 421 18.28 -24.58 -14.49
N LEU A 422 19.48 -24.29 -14.99
CA LEU A 422 20.45 -23.51 -14.24
C LEU A 422 19.94 -22.08 -14.10
N MET A 423 19.93 -21.57 -12.87
CA MET A 423 19.52 -20.20 -12.60
C MET A 423 20.70 -19.37 -12.09
N GLN A 424 20.68 -18.08 -12.38
CA GLN A 424 21.71 -17.13 -11.97
C GLN A 424 21.11 -16.04 -11.10
N ILE A 425 21.81 -15.65 -10.05
CA ILE A 425 21.42 -14.48 -9.27
C ILE A 425 21.80 -13.19 -10.01
N ARG A 426 20.87 -12.24 -10.06
CA ARG A 426 21.11 -10.89 -10.60
C ARG A 426 21.10 -9.87 -9.48
N LYS A 427 21.72 -8.71 -9.72
CA LYS A 427 21.71 -7.57 -8.79
C LYS A 427 21.45 -6.26 -9.49
N GLY A 428 20.69 -5.37 -8.87
CA GLY A 428 20.65 -3.96 -9.24
C GLY A 428 21.81 -3.17 -8.64
N ARG A 429 22.12 -3.41 -7.35
CA ARG A 429 23.16 -2.70 -6.59
C ARG A 429 24.04 -3.68 -5.81
N ASN A 430 25.29 -3.28 -5.59
CA ASN A 430 26.20 -4.04 -4.73
C ASN A 430 25.74 -3.98 -3.27
N MET A 431 25.87 -5.10 -2.57
CA MET A 431 25.45 -5.24 -1.17
C MET A 431 26.22 -4.32 -0.23
N LYS A 432 27.51 -4.05 -0.54
CA LYS A 432 28.30 -3.01 0.11
C LYS A 432 27.62 -1.64 0.05
N ARG A 433 27.16 -1.22 -1.13
CA ARG A 433 26.43 0.05 -1.30
C ARG A 433 25.14 0.09 -0.47
N LEU A 434 24.38 -1.00 -0.44
CA LEU A 434 23.15 -1.06 0.35
C LEU A 434 23.43 -0.94 1.86
N ARG A 435 24.48 -1.60 2.36
CA ARG A 435 24.97 -1.45 3.74
C ARG A 435 25.43 -0.02 4.04
N ASP A 436 26.20 0.57 3.14
CA ASP A 436 26.72 1.93 3.32
C ASP A 436 25.58 2.95 3.48
N VAL A 437 24.47 2.76 2.76
CA VAL A 437 23.26 3.59 2.93
C VAL A 437 22.68 3.46 4.33
N TYR A 438 22.57 2.24 4.86
CA TYR A 438 22.08 2.02 6.24
C TYR A 438 23.01 2.65 7.28
N ILE A 439 24.32 2.39 7.17
CA ILE A 439 25.33 2.91 8.10
C ILE A 439 25.32 4.45 8.06
N CYS A 440 25.28 5.03 6.86
CA CYS A 440 25.18 6.48 6.69
C CYS A 440 23.91 7.04 7.34
N ALA A 441 22.77 6.39 7.12
CA ALA A 441 21.49 6.83 7.66
C ALA A 441 21.46 6.76 9.20
N LYS A 442 21.90 5.63 9.78
CA LYS A 442 22.07 5.42 11.22
C LYS A 442 22.99 6.47 11.84
N ASN A 443 24.20 6.65 11.30
CA ASN A 443 25.14 7.66 11.81
C ASN A 443 24.56 9.08 11.70
N THR A 444 23.77 9.36 10.67
CA THR A 444 23.09 10.65 10.52
C THR A 444 22.02 10.85 11.59
N PHE A 445 21.26 9.79 11.92
CA PHE A 445 20.29 9.79 13.00
C PHE A 445 20.97 10.12 14.34
N GLU A 446 22.02 9.38 14.69
CA GLU A 446 22.73 9.54 15.97
C GLU A 446 23.39 10.92 16.11
N ARG A 447 23.83 11.53 15.01
CA ARG A 447 24.37 12.90 15.01
C ARG A 447 23.30 13.98 15.18
N LYS A 448 22.11 13.79 14.61
CA LYS A 448 21.00 14.77 14.67
C LYS A 448 20.25 14.70 16.00
N PHE A 449 20.10 13.49 16.53
CA PHE A 449 19.34 13.21 17.74
C PHE A 449 20.28 12.68 18.82
N GLU A 450 20.03 11.46 19.28
CA GLU A 450 20.86 10.73 20.24
C GLU A 450 20.99 9.28 19.79
N LYS A 451 21.97 8.57 20.35
CA LYS A 451 22.09 7.12 20.11
C LYS A 451 20.81 6.43 20.56
N ASP A 452 20.32 5.52 19.73
CA ASP A 452 19.14 4.73 20.00
C ASP A 452 19.51 3.25 19.90
N ASP A 453 19.42 2.52 21.00
CA ASP A 453 19.87 1.14 21.08
C ASP A 453 19.00 0.17 20.25
N ASP A 454 17.79 0.59 19.83
CA ASP A 454 16.97 -0.19 18.90
C ASP A 454 17.54 -0.18 17.47
N LEU A 455 18.42 0.78 17.16
CA LEU A 455 19.17 0.82 15.90
C LEU A 455 20.46 0.01 16.03
N THR A 456 20.35 -1.31 15.92
CA THR A 456 21.49 -2.25 16.04
C THR A 456 22.47 -2.14 14.88
N ASP A 457 23.74 -2.47 15.09
CA ASP A 457 24.71 -2.55 14.00
C ASP A 457 24.40 -3.72 13.05
N LEU A 458 24.61 -3.52 11.75
CA LEU A 458 24.43 -4.61 10.77
C LEU A 458 25.39 -5.77 11.02
N ASN A 459 26.58 -5.52 11.59
CA ASN A 459 27.57 -6.55 11.85
C ASN A 459 27.12 -7.55 12.93
N ASP A 460 26.28 -7.11 13.88
CA ASP A 460 25.74 -8.00 14.92
C ASP A 460 24.80 -9.05 14.32
N LEU A 461 24.16 -8.74 13.19
CA LEU A 461 23.30 -9.65 12.43
C LEU A 461 24.09 -10.60 11.52
N MET A 462 25.26 -10.15 11.05
CA MET A 462 26.06 -10.86 10.05
C MET A 462 26.88 -12.03 10.63
N ASN A 463 27.04 -12.09 11.95
CA ASN A 463 27.67 -13.23 12.63
C ASN A 463 26.72 -14.42 12.78
N ASP A 464 25.42 -14.22 12.54
CA ASP A 464 24.42 -15.25 12.69
C ASP A 464 24.17 -15.92 11.34
N SER A 465 24.91 -17.00 11.08
CA SER A 465 24.85 -17.71 9.80
C SER A 465 23.46 -18.28 9.49
N GLU A 466 22.58 -18.39 10.48
CA GLU A 466 21.18 -18.82 10.34
C GLU A 466 20.19 -17.70 9.96
N ALA A 467 20.60 -16.42 10.03
CA ALA A 467 19.70 -15.27 9.86
C ALA A 467 19.43 -14.86 8.40
N THR A 468 19.96 -15.59 7.42
CA THR A 468 19.81 -15.24 6.00
C THR A 468 18.81 -16.17 5.36
N LEU A 469 17.77 -15.60 4.73
CA LEU A 469 16.72 -16.35 4.01
C LEU A 469 17.29 -17.40 3.03
N ALA A 470 18.49 -17.20 2.51
CA ALA A 470 19.16 -18.15 1.62
C ALA A 470 20.42 -18.78 2.25
N TYR A 471 20.27 -19.70 3.21
CA TYR A 471 21.33 -20.66 3.54
C TYR A 471 21.41 -21.73 2.44
N ILE A 472 21.88 -21.33 1.25
CA ILE A 472 21.88 -22.19 0.06
C ILE A 472 23.32 -22.59 -0.28
N ARG A 473 23.53 -23.85 -0.70
CA ARG A 473 24.82 -24.35 -1.16
C ARG A 473 25.09 -23.86 -2.58
N TRP A 474 25.83 -22.76 -2.69
CA TRP A 474 26.29 -22.21 -3.96
C TRP A 474 27.50 -22.97 -4.50
N LYS A 475 27.63 -23.08 -5.84
CA LYS A 475 28.87 -23.51 -6.49
C LYS A 475 29.39 -22.41 -7.42
N LYS A 476 30.72 -22.34 -7.54
CA LYS A 476 31.36 -21.54 -8.58
C LYS A 476 31.15 -22.26 -9.92
N ALA A 477 30.79 -21.54 -10.98
CA ALA A 477 30.74 -22.14 -12.31
C ALA A 477 32.14 -22.65 -12.72
N ASP A 478 32.19 -23.67 -13.57
CA ASP A 478 33.44 -24.33 -13.99
C ASP A 478 34.40 -23.37 -14.72
N ASP A 479 33.90 -22.24 -15.23
CA ASP A 479 34.67 -21.16 -15.88
C ASP A 479 35.26 -20.13 -14.89
N GLY A 480 34.83 -20.15 -13.62
CA GLY A 480 35.42 -19.36 -12.55
C GLY A 480 35.04 -17.88 -12.50
N GLU A 481 34.13 -17.39 -13.34
CA GLU A 481 33.70 -15.98 -13.34
C GLU A 481 32.29 -15.77 -12.75
N ASP A 482 31.38 -16.72 -12.95
CA ASP A 482 30.00 -16.63 -12.48
C ASP A 482 29.67 -17.61 -11.33
N MET A 483 28.74 -17.23 -10.46
CA MET A 483 28.14 -18.13 -9.47
C MET A 483 26.90 -18.78 -10.06
N VAL A 484 26.86 -20.11 -10.00
CA VAL A 484 25.72 -20.90 -10.48
C VAL A 484 25.16 -21.71 -9.33
N ILE A 485 23.85 -21.89 -9.31
CA ILE A 485 23.17 -22.58 -8.21
C ILE A 485 22.84 -23.99 -8.62
N GLU A 486 23.43 -24.98 -7.94
CA GLU A 486 23.01 -26.37 -8.10
C GLU A 486 21.63 -26.58 -7.46
N LYS A 487 20.82 -27.37 -8.17
CA LYS A 487 19.46 -27.79 -7.84
C LYS A 487 19.22 -27.95 -6.33
N PHE A 488 18.19 -27.27 -5.81
CA PHE A 488 17.59 -27.62 -4.53
C PHE A 488 16.90 -28.98 -4.68
N PHE A 489 17.55 -30.08 -4.24
CA PHE A 489 16.79 -31.26 -3.86
C PHE A 489 16.23 -30.99 -2.47
N CYS A 490 14.95 -30.62 -2.40
CA CYS A 490 14.22 -30.67 -1.13
C CYS A 490 14.06 -32.14 -0.74
N THR A 491 15.09 -32.70 -0.10
CA THR A 491 15.01 -34.00 0.61
C THR A 491 14.83 -33.76 2.10
N PHE A 492 13.85 -32.93 2.48
CA PHE A 492 13.34 -32.88 3.85
C PHE A 492 11.85 -33.22 3.84
N TYR A 493 11.57 -34.47 4.19
CA TYR A 493 10.31 -35.00 4.74
C TYR A 493 9.03 -34.18 4.46
N CYS A 494 8.37 -34.46 3.33
CA CYS A 494 6.91 -34.44 3.27
C CYS A 494 6.37 -35.54 4.20
N ASN A 495 6.31 -35.24 5.50
CA ASN A 495 5.49 -35.93 6.48
C ASN A 495 4.86 -34.87 7.38
N ILE A 496 4.03 -34.01 6.78
CA ILE A 496 2.99 -33.30 7.53
C ILE A 496 1.73 -33.47 6.70
N TYR A 497 0.73 -34.06 7.35
CA TYR A 497 -0.54 -34.50 6.80
C TYR A 497 -1.33 -33.36 6.16
N ILE A 498 -2.09 -33.74 5.12
CA ILE A 498 -3.17 -33.00 4.44
C ILE A 498 -4.16 -32.44 5.45
#